data_AF-A0A7C6NVR0-F1
#
_entry.id   AF-A0A7C6NVR0-F1
#
_cell.length_a   1.000
_cell.length_b   1.000
_cell.length_c   1.000
_cell.angle_alpha   90.00
_cell.angle_beta   90.00
_cell.angle_gamma   90.00
#
_symmetry.space_group_name_H-M   'P 1'
#
loop_
_entity.id
_entity.type
_entity.pdbx_description
1 polymer ?
#
loop_
_entity_poly.entity_id
_entity_poly.type
_entity_poly.pdbx_seq_one_letter_code
_entity_poly.pdbx_strand_id
1 'polypeptide(L)'
;MRRSFFVFLIIFFTLTLCSCTNTGRQLEPLRTETVDFDINTAAQMVQKGEKIIADISLKDTVTRDEFNQFLAALDEAYNGYEDAQWEYMFFYNEEFEDEQSAVLHLNKDMFYPTIYHKDVEIVSAQIKNEYYQDESFNNSILTIREEYLGEDNKLKGWYRECLYKKNDKDEWVFYAFGGQINFGEEGITSDYLGLK
;
A
#
# COMPACT_ATOMS: atom_id res chain seq x y z
N MET A 1 3.03 52.22 -27.33
CA MET A 1 2.84 51.47 -26.05
C MET A 1 2.02 50.18 -26.22
N ARG A 2 0.82 50.21 -26.82
CA ARG A 2 -0.03 49.01 -27.00
C ARG A 2 0.61 47.87 -27.81
N ARG A 3 1.30 48.15 -28.94
CA ARG A 3 1.95 47.13 -29.78
C ARG A 3 3.13 46.43 -29.09
N SER A 4 3.96 47.16 -28.34
CA SER A 4 5.11 46.58 -27.62
C SER A 4 4.67 45.69 -26.44
N PHE A 5 3.56 46.02 -25.78
CA PHE A 5 3.01 45.22 -24.69
C PHE A 5 2.51 43.86 -25.19
N PHE A 6 1.85 43.81 -26.35
CA PHE A 6 1.41 42.56 -26.96
C PHE A 6 2.56 41.65 -27.38
N VAL A 7 3.68 42.22 -27.86
CA VAL A 7 4.88 41.44 -28.21
C VAL A 7 5.52 40.83 -26.96
N PHE A 8 5.62 41.59 -25.87
CA PHE A 8 6.10 41.05 -24.59
C PHE A 8 5.18 39.97 -24.01
N LEU A 9 3.85 40.14 -24.14
CA LEU A 9 2.88 39.15 -23.68
C LEU A 9 2.97 37.83 -24.48
N ILE A 10 3.18 37.91 -25.79
CA ILE A 10 3.36 36.73 -26.65
C ILE A 10 4.67 36.01 -26.32
N ILE A 11 5.77 36.75 -26.11
CA ILE A 11 7.06 36.15 -25.72
C ILE A 11 6.94 35.45 -24.36
N PHE A 12 6.29 36.08 -23.39
CA PHE A 12 6.07 35.48 -22.07
C PHE A 12 5.20 34.22 -22.15
N PHE A 13 4.15 34.23 -22.98
CA PHE A 13 3.27 33.08 -23.20
C PHE A 13 3.96 31.92 -23.93
N THR A 14 4.86 32.20 -24.89
CA THR A 14 5.69 31.16 -25.54
C THR A 14 6.74 30.58 -24.60
N LEU A 15 7.30 31.37 -23.68
CA LEU A 15 8.28 30.89 -22.71
C LEU A 15 7.64 29.97 -21.65
N THR A 16 6.40 30.22 -21.25
CA THR A 16 5.65 29.35 -20.32
C THR A 16 5.12 28.08 -20.98
N LEU A 17 4.89 28.08 -22.30
CA LEU A 17 4.50 26.87 -23.05
C LEU A 17 5.71 25.95 -23.35
N CYS A 18 6.92 26.51 -23.45
CA CYS A 18 8.15 25.74 -23.65
C CYS A 18 8.71 25.11 -22.36
N SER A 19 8.22 25.49 -21.17
CA SER A 19 8.62 24.84 -19.90
C SER A 19 7.86 23.54 -19.59
N CYS A 20 6.94 23.12 -20.47
CA CYS A 20 6.17 21.89 -20.31
C CYS A 20 6.69 20.73 -21.17
N THR A 21 7.98 20.67 -21.45
CA THR A 21 8.64 19.41 -21.84
C THR A 21 9.53 18.96 -20.70
N ASN A 22 8.89 18.50 -19.63
CA ASN A 22 9.54 17.62 -18.67
C ASN A 22 9.69 16.24 -19.35
N THR A 23 10.53 16.17 -20.38
CA THR A 23 11.00 14.88 -20.91
C THR A 23 12.04 14.36 -19.93
N GLY A 24 11.62 14.05 -18.71
CA GLY A 24 12.31 13.07 -17.90
C GLY A 24 12.27 11.80 -18.72
N ARG A 25 13.32 11.53 -19.51
CA ARG A 25 13.48 10.27 -20.18
C ARG A 25 13.48 9.23 -19.07
N GLN A 26 12.36 8.56 -18.88
CA GLN A 26 12.29 7.38 -18.05
C GLN A 26 13.30 6.40 -18.64
N LEU A 27 14.23 5.95 -17.81
CA LEU A 27 15.19 4.94 -18.24
C LEU A 27 14.37 3.69 -18.52
N GLU A 28 14.44 3.21 -19.76
CA GLU A 28 13.80 1.95 -20.14
C GLU A 28 14.78 0.80 -19.83
N PRO A 29 14.30 -0.30 -19.23
CA PRO A 29 15.15 -1.46 -19.02
C PRO A 29 15.59 -2.06 -20.36
N LEU A 30 16.83 -2.56 -20.41
CA LEU A 30 17.34 -3.34 -21.53
C LEU A 30 16.62 -4.69 -21.65
N ARG A 31 16.24 -5.25 -20.51
CA ARG A 31 15.56 -6.54 -20.41
C ARG A 31 14.68 -6.56 -19.16
N THR A 32 13.50 -7.16 -19.28
CA THR A 32 12.65 -7.51 -18.16
C THR A 32 12.46 -9.01 -18.14
N GLU A 33 12.55 -9.61 -16.96
CA GLU A 33 12.32 -11.03 -16.73
C GLU A 33 11.33 -11.18 -15.57
N THR A 34 10.29 -11.99 -15.78
CA THR A 34 9.33 -12.35 -14.75
C THR A 34 9.49 -13.82 -14.42
N VAL A 35 9.64 -14.11 -13.13
CA VAL A 35 9.81 -15.48 -12.61
C VAL A 35 8.75 -15.73 -11.56
N ASP A 36 8.11 -16.90 -11.61
CA ASP A 36 7.16 -17.31 -10.58
C ASP A 36 7.88 -17.51 -9.24
N PHE A 37 7.24 -17.06 -8.17
CA PHE A 37 7.68 -17.27 -6.80
C PHE A 37 6.78 -18.32 -6.14
N ASP A 38 7.33 -19.08 -5.19
CA ASP A 38 6.55 -20.10 -4.48
C ASP A 38 5.41 -19.45 -3.69
N ILE A 39 4.18 -19.79 -4.07
CA ILE A 39 2.97 -19.15 -3.53
C ILE A 39 2.77 -19.45 -2.05
N ASN A 40 3.25 -20.61 -1.56
CA ASN A 40 3.14 -20.97 -0.15
C ASN A 40 4.08 -20.12 0.71
N THR A 41 5.30 -19.88 0.21
CA THR A 41 6.26 -18.97 0.83
C THR A 41 5.74 -17.53 0.81
N ALA A 42 5.17 -17.08 -0.32
CA ALA A 42 4.51 -15.78 -0.40
C ALA A 42 3.38 -15.64 0.63
N ALA A 43 2.56 -16.68 0.80
CA ALA A 43 1.51 -16.68 1.80
C ALA A 43 2.06 -16.48 3.22
N GLN A 44 3.14 -17.18 3.58
CA GLN A 44 3.78 -17.01 4.89
C GLN A 44 4.31 -15.59 5.11
N MET A 45 4.80 -14.94 4.05
CA MET A 45 5.33 -13.57 4.13
C MET A 45 4.24 -12.54 4.45
N VAL A 46 3.04 -12.67 3.87
CA VAL A 46 1.93 -11.72 4.13
C VAL A 46 1.15 -12.05 5.40
N GLN A 47 1.07 -13.34 5.77
CA GLN A 47 0.28 -13.83 6.92
C GLN A 47 0.58 -13.08 8.23
N LYS A 48 1.85 -12.74 8.50
CA LYS A 48 2.24 -12.09 9.76
C LYS A 48 1.52 -10.74 9.93
N GLY A 49 1.65 -9.85 8.95
CA GLY A 49 1.05 -8.52 9.00
C GLY A 49 -0.47 -8.59 8.94
N GLU A 50 -1.00 -9.43 8.06
CA GLU A 50 -2.44 -9.57 7.88
C GLU A 50 -3.15 -10.20 9.08
N LYS A 51 -2.48 -11.08 9.83
CA LYS A 51 -3.03 -11.67 11.05
C LYS A 51 -3.21 -10.62 12.13
N ILE A 52 -2.24 -9.71 12.30
CA ILE A 52 -2.32 -8.61 13.27
C ILE A 52 -3.55 -7.75 12.96
N ILE A 53 -3.77 -7.45 11.68
CA ILE A 53 -4.92 -6.66 11.22
C ILE A 53 -6.24 -7.44 11.40
N ALA A 54 -6.29 -8.72 11.07
CA ALA A 54 -7.48 -9.54 11.26
C ALA A 54 -7.85 -9.70 12.75
N ASP A 55 -6.85 -9.80 13.61
CA ASP A 55 -7.07 -9.95 15.05
C ASP A 55 -7.54 -8.63 15.69
N ILE A 56 -7.03 -7.45 15.22
CA ILE A 56 -7.48 -6.16 15.74
C ILE A 56 -8.91 -5.85 15.30
N SER A 57 -9.29 -6.16 14.06
CA SER A 57 -10.61 -5.80 13.49
C SER A 57 -11.79 -6.46 14.21
N LEU A 58 -11.56 -7.54 14.96
CA LEU A 58 -12.54 -8.20 15.80
C LEU A 58 -12.85 -7.46 17.11
N LYS A 59 -12.09 -6.42 17.44
CA LYS A 59 -12.28 -5.64 18.65
C LYS A 59 -13.14 -4.40 18.37
N ASP A 60 -13.85 -3.94 19.39
CA ASP A 60 -14.50 -2.63 19.39
C ASP A 60 -13.60 -1.56 19.99
N THR A 61 -12.87 -1.94 21.04
CA THR A 61 -11.96 -1.06 21.77
C THR A 61 -10.68 -1.77 22.15
N VAL A 62 -9.65 -0.97 22.43
CA VAL A 62 -8.37 -1.42 22.97
C VAL A 62 -7.90 -0.46 24.05
N THR A 63 -7.05 -0.98 24.94
CA THR A 63 -6.26 -0.14 25.85
C THR A 63 -5.12 0.55 25.10
N ARG A 64 -4.56 1.61 25.67
CA ARG A 64 -3.37 2.29 25.13
C ARG A 64 -2.17 1.34 24.94
N ASP A 65 -1.98 0.41 25.87
CA ASP A 65 -0.91 -0.57 25.79
C ASP A 65 -1.10 -1.53 24.60
N GLU A 66 -2.33 -2.01 24.37
CA GLU A 66 -2.67 -2.84 23.22
C GLU A 66 -2.52 -2.08 21.89
N PHE A 67 -2.88 -0.80 21.85
CA PHE A 67 -2.65 0.07 20.69
C PHE A 67 -1.15 0.20 20.37
N ASN A 68 -0.32 0.45 21.38
CA ASN A 68 1.14 0.54 21.18
C ASN A 68 1.73 -0.80 20.72
N GLN A 69 1.25 -1.92 21.28
CA GLN A 69 1.65 -3.26 20.84
C GLN A 69 1.22 -3.54 19.40
N PHE A 70 0.03 -3.10 19.01
CA PHE A 70 -0.47 -3.22 17.64
C PHE A 70 0.42 -2.46 16.65
N LEU A 71 0.75 -1.20 16.92
CA LEU A 71 1.62 -0.41 16.05
C LEU A 71 3.03 -1.02 15.95
N ALA A 72 3.61 -1.44 17.07
CA ALA A 72 4.92 -2.10 17.07
C ALA A 72 4.92 -3.42 16.29
N ALA A 73 3.83 -4.20 16.37
CA ALA A 73 3.71 -5.44 15.63
C ALA A 73 3.58 -5.19 14.12
N LEU A 74 2.88 -4.14 13.69
CA LEU A 74 2.80 -3.74 12.29
C LEU A 74 4.14 -3.20 11.78
N ASP A 75 4.82 -2.37 12.55
CA ASP A 75 6.18 -1.90 12.23
C ASP A 75 7.12 -3.08 11.97
N GLU A 76 7.12 -4.08 12.84
CA GLU A 76 7.92 -5.29 12.67
C GLU A 76 7.49 -6.13 11.45
N ALA A 77 6.18 -6.25 11.20
CA ALA A 77 5.65 -7.05 10.08
C ALA A 77 5.91 -6.42 8.71
N TYR A 78 5.89 -5.08 8.64
CA TYR A 78 6.09 -4.31 7.42
C TYR A 78 7.47 -3.64 7.33
N ASN A 79 8.42 -4.10 8.14
CA ASN A 79 9.82 -3.65 8.13
C ASN A 79 9.97 -2.12 8.22
N GLY A 80 9.24 -1.49 9.13
CA GLY A 80 9.28 -0.05 9.35
C GLY A 80 8.73 0.79 8.21
N TYR A 81 7.77 0.27 7.46
CA TYR A 81 7.11 1.01 6.39
C TYR A 81 6.30 2.20 6.93
N GLU A 82 6.89 3.40 6.86
CA GLU A 82 6.36 4.63 7.46
C GLU A 82 5.19 5.26 6.68
N ASP A 83 5.03 4.95 5.38
CA ASP A 83 3.97 5.55 4.57
C ASP A 83 2.57 5.04 4.98
N ALA A 84 2.50 3.87 5.64
CA ALA A 84 1.26 3.36 6.18
C ALA A 84 0.96 4.02 7.53
N GLN A 85 0.04 4.98 7.50
CA GLN A 85 -0.52 5.64 8.69
C GLN A 85 -1.55 4.73 9.38
N TRP A 86 -1.07 3.65 9.99
CA TRP A 86 -1.90 2.56 10.55
C TRP A 86 -2.90 3.05 11.60
N GLU A 87 -2.47 3.96 12.47
CA GLU A 87 -3.31 4.54 13.53
C GLU A 87 -4.53 5.28 12.97
N TYR A 88 -4.34 6.07 11.90
CA TYR A 88 -5.42 6.80 11.22
C TYR A 88 -6.38 5.88 10.46
N MET A 89 -5.92 4.69 10.09
CA MET A 89 -6.75 3.70 9.41
C MET A 89 -7.64 2.93 10.39
N PHE A 90 -7.11 2.57 11.56
CA PHE A 90 -7.76 1.64 12.47
C PHE A 90 -8.38 2.27 13.71
N PHE A 91 -8.09 3.54 14.03
CA PHE A 91 -8.60 4.22 15.23
C PHE A 91 -9.10 5.63 14.91
N TYR A 92 -9.97 6.18 15.75
CA TYR A 92 -10.39 7.58 15.59
C TYR A 92 -9.28 8.54 16.02
N ASN A 93 -8.95 9.49 15.14
CA ASN A 93 -7.85 10.46 15.30
C ASN A 93 -7.86 11.16 16.66
N GLU A 94 -9.01 11.70 17.04
CA GLU A 94 -9.20 12.44 18.29
C GLU A 94 -8.87 11.63 19.55
N GLU A 95 -8.99 10.31 19.50
CA GLU A 95 -8.74 9.46 20.67
C GLU A 95 -7.27 9.07 20.77
N PHE A 96 -6.63 8.69 19.66
CA PHE A 96 -5.23 8.28 19.72
C PHE A 96 -4.27 9.47 19.84
N GLU A 97 -4.63 10.64 19.32
CA GLU A 97 -3.88 11.89 19.48
C GLU A 97 -3.96 12.46 20.91
N ASP A 98 -5.02 12.14 21.67
CA ASP A 98 -5.10 12.46 23.10
C ASP A 98 -4.39 11.40 23.95
N GLU A 99 -3.18 11.71 24.42
CA GLU A 99 -2.40 10.82 25.30
C GLU A 99 -3.11 10.44 26.62
N GLN A 100 -4.13 11.19 27.05
CA GLN A 100 -4.89 10.90 28.26
C GLN A 100 -6.01 9.89 28.03
N SER A 101 -6.36 9.59 26.77
CA SER A 101 -7.40 8.60 26.49
C SER A 101 -6.90 7.20 26.84
N ALA A 102 -7.55 6.58 27.82
CA ALA A 102 -7.20 5.25 28.32
C ALA A 102 -7.72 4.11 27.43
N VAL A 103 -8.79 4.38 26.67
CA VAL A 103 -9.50 3.42 25.81
C VAL A 103 -9.64 4.06 24.44
N LEU A 104 -9.27 3.30 23.41
CA LEU A 104 -9.30 3.70 22.02
C LEU A 104 -10.30 2.82 21.28
N HIS A 105 -11.21 3.44 20.53
CA HIS A 105 -12.18 2.77 19.70
C HIS A 105 -11.60 2.54 18.31
N LEU A 106 -11.93 1.38 17.75
CA LEU A 106 -11.61 1.11 16.36
C LEU A 106 -12.45 1.99 15.43
N ASN A 107 -11.82 2.48 14.37
CA ASN A 107 -12.50 3.15 13.27
C ASN A 107 -13.35 2.14 12.51
N LYS A 108 -14.67 2.23 12.66
CA LYS A 108 -15.63 1.30 12.04
C LYS A 108 -15.98 1.67 10.60
N ASP A 109 -15.56 2.85 10.15
CA ASP A 109 -15.82 3.34 8.79
C ASP A 109 -14.77 2.86 7.77
N MET A 110 -13.79 2.08 8.22
CA MET A 110 -12.68 1.59 7.40
C MET A 110 -12.67 0.07 7.37
N PHE A 111 -12.72 -0.51 6.17
CA PHE A 111 -12.59 -1.95 5.95
C PHE A 111 -11.25 -2.26 5.29
N TYR A 112 -10.45 -3.11 5.95
CA TYR A 112 -9.20 -3.61 5.41
C TYR A 112 -9.33 -5.11 5.11
N PRO A 113 -9.52 -5.51 3.83
CA PRO A 113 -9.53 -6.92 3.45
C PRO A 113 -8.16 -7.55 3.74
N THR A 114 -8.16 -8.81 4.13
CA THR A 114 -6.96 -9.63 4.37
C THR A 114 -7.22 -11.04 3.87
N ILE A 115 -6.18 -11.87 3.68
CA ILE A 115 -6.36 -13.30 3.32
C ILE A 115 -7.13 -14.10 4.37
N TYR A 116 -7.36 -13.55 5.57
CA TYR A 116 -8.21 -14.16 6.58
C TYR A 116 -9.70 -13.90 6.36
N HIS A 117 -10.07 -13.02 5.42
CA HIS A 117 -11.45 -12.79 5.03
C HIS A 117 -11.92 -13.80 3.98
N LYS A 118 -13.21 -14.08 3.96
CA LYS A 118 -13.85 -14.96 2.96
C LYS A 118 -13.58 -14.47 1.55
N ASP A 119 -13.25 -15.42 0.68
CA ASP A 119 -12.99 -15.18 -0.75
C ASP A 119 -11.84 -14.20 -1.05
N VAL A 120 -11.04 -13.80 -0.06
CA VAL A 120 -9.79 -13.07 -0.28
C VAL A 120 -8.64 -14.08 -0.31
N GLU A 121 -7.97 -14.14 -1.46
CA GLU A 121 -6.94 -15.13 -1.73
C GLU A 121 -5.71 -14.50 -2.38
N ILE A 122 -4.54 -15.12 -2.14
CA ILE A 122 -3.32 -14.81 -2.89
C ILE A 122 -3.42 -15.51 -4.23
N VAL A 123 -3.46 -14.73 -5.32
CA VAL A 123 -3.66 -15.27 -6.68
C VAL A 123 -2.37 -15.38 -7.48
N SER A 124 -1.34 -14.62 -7.11
CA SER A 124 -0.04 -14.69 -7.76
C SER A 124 1.10 -14.22 -6.86
N ALA A 125 2.28 -14.80 -7.04
CA ALA A 125 3.52 -14.31 -6.47
C ALA A 125 4.60 -14.36 -7.56
N GLN A 126 5.18 -13.22 -7.90
CA GLN A 126 6.10 -13.10 -9.04
C GLN A 126 7.25 -12.15 -8.73
N ILE A 127 8.45 -12.50 -9.18
CA ILE A 127 9.61 -11.61 -9.16
C ILE A 127 9.73 -10.97 -10.54
N LYS A 128 9.66 -9.63 -10.59
CA LYS A 128 10.00 -8.85 -11.77
C LYS A 128 11.43 -8.33 -11.63
N ASN A 129 12.31 -8.78 -12.52
CA ASN A 129 13.68 -8.29 -12.66
C ASN A 129 13.77 -7.34 -13.85
N GLU A 130 14.31 -6.16 -13.61
CA GLU A 130 14.61 -5.16 -14.64
C GLU A 130 16.11 -4.94 -14.69
N TYR A 131 16.68 -5.09 -15.89
CA TYR A 131 18.11 -4.95 -16.14
C TYR A 131 18.36 -3.69 -16.97
N TYR A 132 19.23 -2.82 -16.49
CA TYR A 132 19.57 -1.55 -17.12
C TYR A 132 21.00 -1.56 -17.64
N GLN A 133 21.36 -0.55 -18.43
CA GLN A 133 22.71 -0.44 -18.97
C GLN A 133 23.76 -0.23 -17.87
N ASP A 134 23.40 0.55 -16.85
CA ASP A 134 24.18 0.66 -15.63
C ASP A 134 23.55 -0.27 -14.59
N GLU A 135 24.33 -1.28 -14.17
CA GLU A 135 23.89 -2.35 -13.28
C GLU A 135 23.45 -1.83 -11.90
N SER A 136 23.87 -0.62 -11.50
CA SER A 136 23.41 -0.01 -10.25
C SER A 136 21.91 0.35 -10.27
N PHE A 137 21.29 0.41 -11.45
CA PHE A 137 19.84 0.58 -11.58
C PHE A 137 19.10 -0.75 -11.71
N ASN A 138 19.79 -1.90 -11.75
CA ASN A 138 19.12 -3.20 -11.78
C ASN A 138 18.19 -3.30 -10.57
N ASN A 139 16.97 -3.75 -10.83
CA ASN A 139 15.92 -3.77 -9.82
C ASN A 139 15.21 -5.12 -9.83
N SER A 140 14.88 -5.62 -8.64
CA SER A 140 14.16 -6.87 -8.45
C SER A 140 13.05 -6.63 -7.44
N ILE A 141 11.81 -6.80 -7.87
CA ILE A 141 10.63 -6.61 -7.03
C ILE A 141 9.85 -7.92 -7.00
N LEU A 142 9.67 -8.48 -5.81
CA LEU A 142 8.70 -9.53 -5.56
C LEU A 142 7.33 -8.87 -5.34
N THR A 143 6.35 -9.28 -6.13
CA THR A 143 4.96 -8.83 -6.05
C THR A 143 4.10 -10.01 -5.61
N ILE A 144 3.45 -9.89 -4.47
CA ILE A 144 2.44 -10.84 -3.98
C ILE A 144 1.08 -10.18 -4.15
N ARG A 145 0.20 -10.78 -4.94
CA ARG A 145 -1.10 -10.21 -5.30
C ARG A 145 -2.21 -10.95 -4.60
N GLU A 146 -3.04 -10.17 -3.90
CA GLU A 146 -4.26 -10.59 -3.22
C GLU A 146 -5.46 -10.08 -4.02
N GLU A 147 -6.50 -10.90 -4.15
CA GLU A 147 -7.75 -10.53 -4.83
C GLU A 147 -8.97 -11.03 -4.07
N TYR A 148 -10.09 -10.34 -4.26
CA TYR A 148 -11.40 -10.78 -3.83
C TYR A 148 -12.05 -11.58 -4.97
N LEU A 149 -12.32 -12.85 -4.72
CA LEU A 149 -12.84 -13.82 -5.69
C LEU A 149 -14.33 -14.11 -5.51
N GLY A 150 -14.99 -13.45 -4.56
CA GLY A 150 -16.40 -13.65 -4.27
C GLY A 150 -17.33 -12.86 -5.21
N GLU A 151 -18.63 -12.92 -4.93
CA GLU A 151 -19.65 -12.30 -5.78
C GLU A 151 -20.18 -10.94 -5.27
N ASP A 152 -19.61 -10.42 -4.18
CA ASP A 152 -19.99 -9.09 -3.69
C ASP A 152 -19.59 -7.99 -4.70
N ASN A 153 -20.60 -7.27 -5.19
CA ASN A 153 -20.41 -6.21 -6.16
C ASN A 153 -19.61 -5.02 -5.62
N LYS A 154 -19.63 -4.75 -4.31
CA LYS A 154 -18.86 -3.66 -3.71
C LYS A 154 -17.36 -3.95 -3.66
N LEU A 155 -16.99 -5.23 -3.60
CA LEU A 155 -15.59 -5.69 -3.56
C LEU A 155 -15.09 -6.19 -4.91
N LYS A 156 -15.93 -6.16 -5.94
CA LYS A 156 -15.63 -6.72 -7.24
C LYS A 156 -14.44 -6.03 -7.90
N GLY A 157 -13.44 -6.81 -8.26
CA GLY A 157 -12.21 -6.31 -8.88
C GLY A 157 -11.23 -5.70 -7.88
N TRP A 158 -11.51 -5.80 -6.57
CA TRP A 158 -10.54 -5.44 -5.55
C TRP A 158 -9.29 -6.31 -5.68
N TYR A 159 -8.15 -5.65 -5.60
CA TYR A 159 -6.86 -6.29 -5.47
C TYR A 159 -5.91 -5.43 -4.65
N ARG A 160 -4.96 -6.08 -4.01
CA ARG A 160 -3.81 -5.45 -3.37
C ARG A 160 -2.55 -6.19 -3.75
N GLU A 161 -1.46 -5.44 -3.90
CA GLU A 161 -0.14 -5.99 -4.15
C GLU A 161 0.78 -5.64 -2.99
N CYS A 162 1.32 -6.65 -2.32
CA CYS A 162 2.40 -6.50 -1.35
C CYS A 162 3.73 -6.57 -2.10
N LEU A 163 4.47 -5.46 -2.12
CA LEU A 163 5.70 -5.31 -2.89
C LEU A 163 6.91 -5.44 -1.97
N TYR A 164 7.86 -6.28 -2.35
CA TYR A 164 9.06 -6.57 -1.59
C TYR A 164 10.32 -6.30 -2.43
N LYS A 165 11.38 -5.83 -1.76
CA LYS A 165 12.72 -5.66 -2.33
C LYS A 165 13.74 -6.39 -1.49
N LYS A 166 14.87 -6.74 -2.08
CA LYS A 166 15.99 -7.33 -1.33
C LYS A 166 16.76 -6.24 -0.58
N ASN A 167 17.08 -6.51 0.69
CA ASN A 167 17.99 -5.68 1.49
C ASN A 167 19.47 -6.07 1.25
N ASP A 168 20.41 -5.44 1.95
CA ASP A 168 21.86 -5.72 1.86
C ASP A 168 22.24 -7.17 2.24
N LYS A 169 21.34 -7.92 2.89
CA LYS A 169 21.51 -9.33 3.27
C LYS A 169 20.86 -10.30 2.29
N ASP A 170 20.37 -9.80 1.15
CA ASP A 170 19.62 -10.58 0.15
C ASP A 170 18.25 -11.10 0.64
N GLU A 171 17.71 -10.52 1.70
CA GLU A 171 16.41 -10.89 2.28
C GLU A 171 15.28 -10.02 1.68
N TRP A 172 14.15 -10.62 1.36
CA TRP A 172 12.95 -9.89 0.91
C TRP A 172 12.34 -9.12 2.08
N VAL A 173 12.35 -7.80 1.98
CA VAL A 173 11.70 -6.88 2.93
C VAL A 173 10.55 -6.17 2.26
N PHE A 174 9.47 -5.96 3.00
CA PHE A 174 8.33 -5.20 2.53
C PHE A 174 8.78 -3.78 2.17
N TYR A 175 8.28 -3.27 1.05
CA TYR A 175 8.68 -1.98 0.50
C TYR A 175 7.49 -1.06 0.24
N ALA A 176 6.37 -1.58 -0.24
CA ALA A 176 5.20 -0.77 -0.57
C ALA A 176 3.96 -1.64 -0.79
N PHE A 177 2.81 -0.98 -0.81
CA PHE A 177 1.59 -1.53 -1.39
C PHE A 177 1.35 -1.01 -2.81
N GLY A 178 0.75 -1.85 -3.65
CA GLY A 178 0.07 -1.48 -4.89
C GLY A 178 -1.42 -1.82 -4.83
N GLY A 179 -2.22 -1.23 -5.72
CA GLY A 179 -3.67 -1.46 -5.76
C GLY A 179 -4.42 -0.71 -4.64
N GLN A 180 -5.53 -1.29 -4.18
CA GLN A 180 -6.40 -0.68 -3.16
C GLN A 180 -6.17 -1.33 -1.79
N ILE A 181 -5.68 -0.54 -0.84
CA ILE A 181 -5.31 -1.05 0.49
C ILE A 181 -6.55 -1.35 1.36
N ASN A 182 -7.51 -0.43 1.38
CA ASN A 182 -8.69 -0.46 2.21
C ASN A 182 -9.89 0.21 1.50
N PHE A 183 -11.06 0.10 2.12
CA PHE A 183 -12.28 0.81 1.74
C PHE A 183 -12.69 1.77 2.86
N GLY A 184 -13.24 2.92 2.46
CA GLY A 184 -13.90 3.90 3.34
C GLY A 184 -15.22 4.39 2.75
N GLU A 185 -15.88 3.52 1.97
CA GLU A 185 -17.12 3.83 1.26
C GLU A 185 -18.35 3.59 2.14
N GLU A 186 -19.45 4.29 1.84
CA GLU A 186 -20.69 4.17 2.60
C GLU A 186 -21.21 2.71 2.63
N GLY A 187 -21.43 2.22 3.85
CA GLY A 187 -21.91 0.86 4.10
C GLY A 187 -20.88 -0.23 3.81
N ILE A 188 -19.58 0.09 3.83
CA ILE A 188 -18.49 -0.88 3.97
C ILE A 188 -17.79 -0.61 5.31
N THR A 189 -18.19 -1.35 6.35
CA THR A 189 -17.68 -1.21 7.71
C THR A 189 -16.50 -2.15 7.99
N SER A 190 -15.78 -1.95 9.09
CA SER A 190 -14.62 -2.78 9.47
C SER A 190 -14.88 -4.29 9.54
N ASP A 191 -16.14 -4.70 9.71
CA ASP A 191 -16.63 -6.08 9.78
C ASP A 191 -17.42 -6.52 8.53
N TYR A 192 -17.35 -5.74 7.44
CA TYR A 192 -18.16 -5.92 6.23
C TYR A 192 -18.10 -7.34 5.65
N LEU A 193 -16.90 -7.94 5.65
CA LEU A 193 -16.67 -9.29 5.18
C LEU A 193 -16.31 -10.18 6.38
N GLY A 194 -16.89 -11.38 6.44
CA GLY A 194 -16.58 -12.31 7.53
C GLY A 194 -15.18 -12.93 7.37
N LEU A 195 -14.53 -13.23 8.49
CA LEU A 195 -13.31 -14.05 8.51
C LEU A 195 -13.63 -15.53 8.13
N LYS A 196 -12.61 -16.24 7.62
CA LYS A 196 -12.68 -17.65 7.19
C LYS A 196 -12.14 -18.62 8.24
#